data_AF-A0A2V8MSK5-F1
#
_entry.id   AF-A0A2V8MSK5-F1
#
_cell.length_a   1.000
_cell.length_b   1.000
_cell.length_c   1.000
_cell.angle_alpha   90.00
_cell.angle_beta   90.00
_cell.angle_gamma   90.00
#
_symmetry.space_group_name_H-M   'P 1'
#
loop_
_entity.id
_entity.type
_entity.pdbx_description
1 polymer ?
#
loop_
_entity_poly.entity_id
_entity_poly.type
_entity_poly.pdbx_seq_one_letter_code
_entity_poly.pdbx_strand_id
1 'polypeptide(L)'
;MDRAGSPHTEKLHFIEKFTRSDYDTLKYEVTVEDSGAYTATWSNTFQMRWNAGQELFEYVCQDNNFAPVLLVGQEERVDRTSVIIP
;
A
#
# COMPACT_ATOMS: atom_id res chain seq x y z
N MET A 1 7.91 4.61 5.45
CA MET A 1 8.91 4.78 4.38
C MET A 1 8.33 4.21 3.09
N ASP A 2 8.29 4.99 2.01
CA ASP A 2 7.85 4.49 0.70
C ASP A 2 8.95 3.60 0.06
N ARG A 3 8.69 3.05 -1.12
CA ARG A 3 9.67 2.21 -1.83
C ARG A 3 10.96 2.95 -2.22
N ALA A 4 10.89 4.28 -2.38
CA ALA A 4 12.03 5.12 -2.73
C ALA A 4 12.90 5.50 -1.53
N GLY A 5 12.41 5.25 -0.31
CA GLY A 5 13.09 5.59 0.92
C GLY A 5 12.96 7.06 1.32
N SER A 6 11.84 7.69 0.97
CA SER A 6 11.55 9.08 1.34
C SER A 6 11.71 9.30 2.85
N PRO A 7 12.48 10.32 3.27
CA PRO A 7 12.76 10.57 4.68
C PRO A 7 11.49 11.03 5.42
N HIS A 8 11.36 10.66 6.69
CA HIS A 8 10.36 11.21 7.59
C HIS A 8 10.94 11.31 9.00
N THR A 9 10.31 12.14 9.84
CA THR A 9 10.68 12.35 11.23
C THR A 9 9.50 12.06 12.15
N GLU A 10 9.73 12.14 13.46
CA GLU A 10 8.67 12.05 14.47
C GLU A 10 7.67 13.22 14.40
N LYS A 11 7.97 14.26 13.63
CA LYS A 11 7.08 15.42 13.41
C LYS A 11 6.07 15.17 12.29
N LEU A 12 6.12 14.01 11.64
CA LEU A 12 5.21 13.68 10.55
C LEU A 12 3.75 13.70 11.01
N HIS A 13 2.96 14.57 10.39
CA HIS A 13 1.51 14.49 10.36
C HIS A 13 1.07 14.14 8.94
N PHE A 14 0.54 12.92 8.78
CA PHE A 14 0.11 12.39 7.50
C PHE A 14 -1.41 12.39 7.40
N ILE A 15 -1.94 13.11 6.42
CA ILE A 15 -3.39 13.25 6.23
C ILE A 15 -3.79 12.52 4.96
N GLU A 16 -4.71 11.58 5.12
CA GLU A 16 -5.33 10.84 4.03
C GLU A 16 -6.79 11.26 3.87
N LYS A 17 -7.18 11.62 2.65
CA LYS A 17 -8.57 11.95 2.32
C LYS A 17 -9.07 11.06 1.19
N PHE A 18 -10.07 10.26 1.51
CA PHE A 18 -10.75 9.36 0.58
C PHE A 18 -12.07 9.95 0.14
N THR A 19 -12.25 10.14 -1.16
CA THR A 19 -13.51 10.63 -1.75
C THR A 19 -13.94 9.68 -2.85
N ARG A 20 -15.05 8.98 -2.64
CA ARG A 20 -15.69 8.17 -3.69
C ARG A 20 -16.48 9.11 -4.60
N SER A 21 -15.92 9.46 -5.76
CA SER A 21 -16.53 10.43 -6.68
C SER A 21 -17.70 9.84 -7.46
N ASP A 22 -17.65 8.53 -7.71
CA ASP A 22 -18.70 7.75 -8.35
C ASP A 22 -18.59 6.27 -7.93
N TYR A 23 -19.39 5.40 -8.54
CA TYR A 23 -19.40 3.98 -8.16
C TYR A 23 -18.04 3.31 -8.35
N ASP A 24 -17.29 3.66 -9.40
CA ASP A 24 -16.08 2.97 -9.83
C ASP A 24 -14.79 3.76 -9.58
N THR A 25 -14.88 4.95 -8.98
CA THR A 25 -13.73 5.85 -8.82
C THR A 25 -13.58 6.34 -7.40
N LEU A 26 -12.38 6.11 -6.86
CA LEU A 26 -11.93 6.65 -5.59
C LEU A 26 -10.82 7.69 -5.86
N LYS A 27 -11.11 8.94 -5.51
CA LYS A 27 -10.09 9.98 -5.41
C LYS A 27 -9.44 9.88 -4.04
N TYR A 28 -8.15 9.57 -4.03
CA TYR A 28 -7.32 9.47 -2.83
C TYR A 28 -6.33 10.62 -2.80
N GLU A 29 -6.38 11.45 -1.76
CA GLU A 29 -5.50 12.59 -1.58
C GLU A 29 -4.63 12.37 -0.34
N VAL A 30 -3.34 12.64 -0.48
CA VAL A 30 -2.37 12.58 0.62
C VAL A 30 -1.79 13.97 0.85
N THR A 31 -1.61 14.35 2.10
CA THR A 31 -0.88 15.56 2.49
C THR A 31 0.16 15.19 3.54
N VAL A 32 1.40 15.62 3.30
CA VAL A 32 2.55 15.36 4.17
C VAL A 32 2.96 16.66 4.84
N GLU A 33 2.83 16.69 6.16
CA GLU A 33 3.28 17.78 7.02
C GLU A 33 4.45 17.27 7.88
N ASP A 34 5.69 17.51 7.42
CA ASP A 34 6.89 17.15 8.18
C ASP A 34 8.00 18.17 7.96
N SER A 35 8.07 19.16 8.85
CA SER A 35 9.10 20.22 8.81
C SER A 35 10.50 19.73 9.22
N GLY A 36 10.63 18.50 9.71
CA GLY A 36 11.92 17.88 9.99
C GLY A 36 12.56 17.25 8.74
N ALA A 37 11.75 16.83 7.77
CA ALA A 37 12.22 16.21 6.52
C ALA A 37 12.08 17.11 5.28
N TYR A 38 11.09 18.00 5.23
CA TYR A 38 10.75 18.78 4.05
C TYR A 38 10.68 20.29 4.32
N THR A 39 10.93 21.09 3.29
CA THR A 39 10.92 22.57 3.37
C THR A 39 9.52 23.18 3.32
N ALA A 40 8.51 22.40 2.91
CA ALA A 40 7.11 22.81 2.87
C ALA A 40 6.18 21.60 2.91
N THR A 41 4.95 21.81 3.39
CA THR A 41 3.84 20.85 3.22
C THR A 41 3.60 20.63 1.73
N TRP A 42 3.38 19.37 1.36
CA TRP A 42 3.03 19.01 -0.01
C TRP A 42 1.91 17.98 -0.03
N SER A 43 1.20 17.93 -1.15
CA SER A 43 0.08 17.02 -1.36
C SER A 43 0.18 16.32 -2.71
N ASN A 44 -0.40 15.13 -2.80
CA ASN A 44 -0.55 14.39 -4.05
C ASN A 44 -1.97 13.81 -4.15
N THR A 45 -2.40 13.48 -5.36
CA THR A 45 -3.73 12.93 -5.64
C THR A 45 -3.63 11.75 -6.58
N PHE A 46 -4.34 10.68 -6.23
CA PHE A 46 -4.45 9.46 -6.99
C PHE A 46 -5.91 9.23 -7.38
N GLN A 47 -6.13 8.85 -8.63
CA GLN A 47 -7.44 8.40 -9.10
C GLN A 47 -7.39 6.89 -9.23
N MET A 48 -8.04 6.20 -8.28
CA MET A 48 -8.08 4.75 -8.23
C MET A 48 -9.38 4.27 -8.86
N ARG A 49 -9.28 3.40 -9.87
CA ARG A 49 -10.43 2.78 -10.52
C ARG A 49 -10.72 1.43 -9.88
N TRP A 50 -11.99 1.17 -9.61
CA TRP A 50 -12.46 -0.15 -9.26
C TRP A 50 -12.39 -1.08 -10.49
N ASN A 51 -11.92 -2.30 -10.28
CA ASN A 51 -11.88 -3.33 -11.29
C ASN A 51 -12.61 -4.56 -10.75
N ALA A 52 -13.74 -4.90 -11.35
CA ALA A 52 -14.57 -6.04 -10.95
C ALA A 52 -13.76 -7.35 -10.97
N GLY A 53 -13.90 -8.16 -9.93
CA GLY A 53 -13.24 -9.47 -9.83
C GLY A 53 -11.73 -9.41 -9.56
N GLN A 54 -11.15 -8.21 -9.37
CA GLN A 54 -9.78 -8.05 -8.88
C GLN A 54 -9.77 -7.88 -7.35
N GLU A 55 -8.78 -8.49 -6.71
CA GLU A 55 -8.47 -8.30 -5.30
C GLU A 55 -7.38 -7.24 -5.15
N LEU A 56 -7.27 -6.63 -3.97
CA LEU A 56 -6.11 -5.80 -3.65
C LEU A 56 -4.84 -6.67 -3.67
N PHE A 57 -3.80 -6.18 -4.34
CA PHE A 57 -2.50 -6.83 -4.27
C PHE A 57 -1.94 -6.67 -2.86
N GLU A 58 -1.79 -7.78 -2.16
CA GLU A 58 -1.08 -7.84 -0.89
C GLU A 58 0.38 -8.19 -1.17
N TYR A 59 1.29 -7.36 -0.65
CA TYR A 59 2.71 -7.68 -0.64
C TYR A 59 3.10 -8.14 0.76
N VAL A 60 3.42 -9.42 0.90
CA VAL A 60 4.01 -9.95 2.13
C VAL A 60 5.52 -9.76 2.05
N CYS A 61 6.07 -8.91 2.92
CA CYS A 61 7.51 -8.72 3.01
C CYS A 61 8.15 -9.99 3.60
N GLN A 62 8.90 -10.73 2.77
CA GLN A 62 9.63 -11.94 3.16
C GLN A 62 11.09 -11.60 3.51
N ASP A 63 11.32 -10.47 4.18
CA ASP A 63 12.68 -10.08 4.55
C ASP A 63 13.28 -11.09 5.53
N ASN A 64 14.57 -11.40 5.35
CA ASN A 64 15.29 -12.44 6.09
C ASN A 64 14.71 -13.88 5.96
N ASN A 65 14.02 -14.17 4.87
CA ASN A 65 13.52 -15.52 4.63
C ASN A 65 14.64 -16.45 4.11
N PHE A 66 15.07 -17.38 4.95
CA PHE A 66 16.13 -18.34 4.60
C PHE A 66 15.66 -19.54 3.76
N ALA A 67 14.35 -19.68 3.54
CA ALA A 67 13.79 -20.80 2.79
C ALA A 67 12.70 -20.35 1.80
N PRO A 68 12.97 -19.38 0.91
CA PRO A 68 11.97 -18.85 -0.02
C PRO A 68 11.40 -19.95 -0.94
N VAL A 69 12.19 -20.96 -1.28
CA VAL A 69 11.77 -22.12 -2.10
C VAL A 69 10.78 -23.03 -1.37
N LEU A 70 10.74 -23.02 -0.03
CA LEU A 70 9.75 -23.80 0.73
C LEU A 70 8.41 -23.05 0.88
N LEU A 71 8.36 -21.77 0.51
CA LEU A 71 7.21 -20.89 0.75
C LEU A 71 6.43 -20.52 -0.50
N VAL A 72 6.90 -20.92 -1.68
CA VAL A 72 6.19 -20.68 -2.95
C VAL A 72 4.83 -21.41 -3.02
N GLY A 73 4.52 -22.28 -2.05
CA GLY A 73 3.37 -23.18 -2.14
C GLY A 73 3.51 -24.15 -3.31
N GLN A 74 2.89 -25.33 -3.23
CA GLN A 74 2.73 -26.19 -4.41
C GLN A 74 1.49 -25.80 -5.23
N GLU A 75 0.82 -24.71 -4.89
CA GLU A 75 -0.50 -24.40 -5.40
C GLU A 75 -0.45 -23.51 -6.64
N GLU A 76 -1.07 -23.99 -7.72
CA GLU A 76 -1.22 -23.24 -8.96
C GLU A 76 -2.24 -22.08 -8.85
N ARG A 77 -2.99 -22.03 -7.74
CA ARG A 77 -4.04 -21.03 -7.47
C ARG A 77 -4.21 -20.84 -5.96
N VAL A 78 -4.48 -19.60 -5.52
CA VAL A 78 -4.76 -19.26 -4.13
C VAL A 78 -6.01 -19.99 -3.60
N ASP A 79 -5.83 -20.93 -2.66
CA ASP A 79 -6.92 -21.55 -1.91
C ASP A 79 -7.45 -20.62 -0.81
N ARG A 80 -8.71 -20.17 -0.98
CA ARG A 80 -9.41 -19.25 -0.08
C ARG A 80 -9.99 -19.93 1.17
N THR A 81 -9.84 -21.25 1.31
CA THR A 81 -10.25 -22.00 2.51
C THR A 81 -9.11 -22.16 3.51
N SER A 82 -7.88 -21.86 3.09
CA SER A 82 -6.72 -21.82 4.00
C SER A 82 -6.77 -20.57 4.88
N VAL A 83 -6.60 -20.78 6.18
CA VAL A 83 -6.47 -19.70 7.18
C VAL A 83 -5.10 -18.99 7.06
N ILE A 84 -4.16 -19.62 6.35
CA ILE A 84 -2.83 -19.11 6.07
C ILE A 84 -2.72 -18.99 4.55
N ILE A 85 -2.96 -17.80 4.02
CA ILE A 85 -2.69 -17.48 2.63
C ILE A 85 -1.17 -17.38 2.48
N PRO A 86 -0.50 -18.20 1.63
CA PRO A 86 0.90 -17.97 1.28
C PRO A 86 1.06 -16.71 0.44
#